data_AF-M0HDZ2-F1
#
_entry.id   AF-M0HDZ2-F1
#
_cell.length_a   1.000
_cell.length_b   1.000
_cell.length_c   1.000
_cell.angle_alpha   90.00
_cell.angle_beta   90.00
_cell.angle_gamma   90.00
#
_symmetry.space_group_name_H-M   'P 1'
#
loop_
_entity.id
_entity.type
_entity.pdbx_description
1 polymer ?
#
loop_
_entity_poly.entity_id
_entity_poly.type
_entity_poly.pdbx_seq_one_letter_code
_entity_poly.pdbx_strand_id
1 'polypeptide(L)'
;MNDLEPAAAVEEALRGNGISVESVSLDDAVSLTYLTAFPDVEPDHGEVGRAVTAFLDLARDDEFNPRTVEATVLRSEGDVQATWTLEADWIRAYNDYSLGDEELSQRVLDSLYEEGDA
;
A
#
# COMPACT_ATOMS: atom_id res chain seq x y z
N MET A 1 -14.66 -12.50 -16.08
CA MET A 1 -14.68 -11.32 -15.20
C MET A 1 -13.48 -10.49 -15.58
N ASN A 2 -13.68 -9.20 -15.82
CA ASN A 2 -12.66 -8.31 -16.33
C ASN A 2 -11.83 -7.79 -15.15
N ASP A 3 -10.72 -8.48 -14.82
CA ASP A 3 -9.81 -8.12 -13.71
C ASP A 3 -9.16 -6.73 -13.87
N LEU A 4 -9.34 -6.10 -15.04
CA LEU A 4 -8.81 -4.76 -15.35
C LEU A 4 -9.60 -3.62 -14.69
N GLU A 5 -10.89 -3.81 -14.39
CA GLU A 5 -11.72 -2.80 -13.72
C GLU A 5 -11.30 -2.54 -12.26
N PRO A 6 -11.05 -3.55 -11.40
CA PRO A 6 -10.63 -3.31 -10.03
C PRO A 6 -9.19 -2.74 -9.93
N ALA A 7 -8.29 -3.11 -10.85
CA ALA A 7 -6.94 -2.54 -10.89
C ALA A 7 -6.94 -1.04 -11.19
N ALA A 8 -7.77 -0.61 -12.15
CA ALA A 8 -7.93 0.79 -12.48
C ALA A 8 -8.52 1.60 -11.31
N ALA A 9 -9.49 1.04 -10.58
CA ALA A 9 -10.07 1.70 -9.40
C ALA A 9 -9.03 1.89 -8.27
N VAL A 10 -8.23 0.85 -7.99
CA VAL A 10 -7.13 0.92 -7.02
C VAL A 10 -6.11 1.99 -7.45
N GLU A 11 -5.73 1.98 -8.72
CA GLU A 11 -4.80 2.96 -9.27
C GLU A 11 -5.32 4.40 -9.15
N GLU A 12 -6.60 4.62 -9.46
CA GLU A 12 -7.25 5.94 -9.37
C GLU A 12 -7.29 6.44 -7.91
N ALA A 13 -7.66 5.58 -6.96
CA ALA A 13 -7.71 5.93 -5.55
C ALA A 13 -6.31 6.28 -4.98
N LEU A 14 -5.29 5.50 -5.35
CA LEU A 14 -3.90 5.78 -4.96
C LEU A 14 -3.42 7.13 -5.52
N ARG A 15 -3.68 7.40 -6.81
CA ARG A 15 -3.35 8.70 -7.41
C ARG A 15 -4.15 9.85 -6.80
N GLY A 16 -5.42 9.62 -6.45
CA GLY A 16 -6.26 10.56 -5.70
C GLY A 16 -5.69 10.91 -4.32
N ASN A 17 -4.95 9.99 -3.70
CA ASN A 17 -4.21 10.19 -2.44
C ASN A 17 -2.79 10.75 -2.64
N GLY A 18 -2.42 11.12 -3.86
CA GLY A 18 -1.13 11.71 -4.20
C GLY A 18 0.00 10.72 -4.36
N ILE A 19 -0.30 9.43 -4.59
CA ILE A 19 0.71 8.40 -4.86
C ILE A 19 1.01 8.33 -6.35
N SER A 20 2.30 8.43 -6.72
CA SER A 20 2.74 8.33 -8.12
C SER A 20 2.85 6.87 -8.55
N VAL A 21 1.72 6.23 -8.85
CA VAL A 21 1.66 4.80 -9.21
C VAL A 21 2.34 4.54 -10.57
N GLU A 22 3.33 3.65 -10.55
CA GLU A 22 4.02 3.12 -11.73
C GLU A 22 3.32 1.87 -12.26
N SER A 23 2.91 0.97 -11.37
CA SER A 23 2.20 -0.26 -11.72
C SER A 23 1.36 -0.76 -10.55
N VAL A 24 0.21 -1.36 -10.88
CA VAL A 24 -0.61 -2.13 -9.94
C VAL A 24 -1.14 -3.39 -10.61
N SER A 25 -1.06 -4.52 -9.90
CA SER A 25 -1.62 -5.80 -10.32
C SER A 25 -2.42 -6.42 -9.18
N LEU A 26 -3.54 -7.08 -9.49
CA LEU A 26 -4.38 -7.77 -8.52
C LEU A 26 -4.44 -9.27 -8.82
N ASP A 27 -3.43 -9.99 -8.37
CA ASP A 27 -3.39 -11.45 -8.41
C ASP A 27 -3.88 -12.00 -7.04
N ASP A 28 -3.21 -13.00 -6.49
CA ASP A 28 -3.47 -13.48 -5.11
C ASP A 28 -3.20 -12.37 -4.07
N ALA A 29 -2.19 -11.54 -4.31
CA ALA A 29 -1.87 -10.31 -3.59
C ALA A 29 -1.95 -9.10 -4.53
N VAL A 30 -2.00 -7.90 -3.95
CA VAL A 30 -1.84 -6.66 -4.71
C VAL A 30 -0.35 -6.36 -4.79
N SER A 31 0.20 -6.35 -6.01
CA SER A 31 1.55 -5.87 -6.25
C SER A 31 1.50 -4.40 -6.65
N LEU A 32 1.99 -3.52 -5.79
CA LEU A 32 2.05 -2.08 -6.02
C LEU A 32 3.50 -1.63 -6.24
N THR A 33 3.73 -0.81 -7.25
CA THR A 33 4.99 -0.07 -7.40
C THR A 33 4.69 1.40 -7.61
N TYR A 34 5.36 2.27 -6.87
CA TYR A 34 5.18 3.72 -7.00
C TYR A 34 6.50 4.47 -6.85
N LEU A 35 6.61 5.60 -7.53
CA LEU A 35 7.73 6.53 -7.41
C LEU A 35 7.48 7.47 -6.22
N THR A 36 8.42 7.53 -5.28
CA THR A 36 8.30 8.45 -4.14
C THR A 36 8.44 9.91 -4.59
N ALA A 37 7.65 10.78 -3.97
CA ALA A 37 7.87 12.22 -4.05
C ALA A 37 9.01 12.71 -3.12
N PHE A 38 9.53 11.84 -2.25
CA PHE A 38 10.47 12.17 -1.17
C PHE A 38 11.70 11.23 -1.19
N PRO A 39 12.53 11.27 -2.25
CA PRO A 39 13.68 10.37 -2.37
C PRO A 39 14.73 10.70 -1.31
N ASP A 40 14.99 9.75 -0.41
CA ASP A 40 16.00 9.86 0.66
C ASP A 40 16.50 8.46 1.10
N VAL A 41 17.32 8.38 2.15
CA VAL A 41 17.80 7.10 2.71
C VAL A 41 16.64 6.27 3.22
N GLU A 42 15.72 6.89 3.97
CA GLU A 42 14.52 6.26 4.51
C GLU A 42 13.27 6.67 3.71
N PRO A 43 12.26 5.80 3.58
CA PRO A 43 10.99 6.13 2.93
C PRO A 43 10.17 7.11 3.77
N ASP A 44 9.41 8.00 3.10
CA ASP A 44 8.50 8.92 3.79
C ASP A 44 7.30 8.18 4.37
N HIS A 45 7.22 8.10 5.71
CA HIS A 45 6.13 7.41 6.41
C HIS A 45 4.76 8.04 6.11
N GLY A 46 4.71 9.35 5.83
CA GLY A 46 3.47 10.03 5.48
C GLY A 46 2.95 9.64 4.09
N GLU A 47 3.84 9.38 3.13
CA GLU A 47 3.50 8.84 1.80
C GLU A 47 3.02 7.39 1.90
N VAL A 48 3.71 6.55 2.68
CA VAL A 48 3.25 5.18 2.98
C VAL A 48 1.86 5.22 3.63
N GLY A 49 1.65 6.07 4.62
CA GLY A 49 0.34 6.24 5.28
C GLY A 49 -0.77 6.63 4.31
N ARG A 50 -0.51 7.55 3.37
CA ARG A 50 -1.48 7.93 2.32
C ARG A 50 -1.83 6.76 1.39
N ALA A 51 -0.85 5.94 1.03
CA ALA A 51 -1.09 4.74 0.24
C ALA A 51 -1.97 3.73 1.01
N VAL A 52 -1.66 3.50 2.29
CA VAL A 52 -2.47 2.65 3.18
C VAL A 52 -3.91 3.17 3.29
N THR A 53 -4.10 4.46 3.52
CA THR A 53 -5.43 5.09 3.59
C THR A 53 -6.26 4.79 2.34
N ALA A 54 -5.67 4.87 1.15
CA ALA A 54 -6.39 4.54 -0.09
C ALA A 54 -6.94 3.10 -0.09
N PHE A 55 -6.16 2.12 0.37
CA PHE A 55 -6.62 0.73 0.47
C PHE A 55 -7.70 0.53 1.54
N LEU A 56 -7.58 1.23 2.67
CA LEU A 56 -8.58 1.16 3.74
C LEU A 56 -9.93 1.72 3.30
N ASP A 57 -9.93 2.88 2.64
CA ASP A 57 -11.15 3.51 2.11
C ASP A 57 -11.79 2.63 1.03
N LEU A 58 -11.03 2.14 0.04
CA LEU A 58 -11.55 1.21 -0.98
C LEU A 58 -12.18 -0.05 -0.38
N ALA A 59 -11.53 -0.64 0.63
CA ALA A 59 -12.06 -1.80 1.33
C ALA A 59 -13.31 -1.47 2.16
N ARG A 60 -13.43 -0.24 2.66
CA ARG A 60 -14.54 0.23 3.47
C ARG A 60 -15.79 0.51 2.62
N ASP A 61 -15.59 1.00 1.39
CA ASP A 61 -16.65 1.27 0.43
C ASP A 61 -17.06 0.04 -0.41
N ASP A 62 -16.54 -1.15 -0.07
CA ASP A 62 -16.76 -2.43 -0.79
C ASP A 62 -16.31 -2.39 -2.27
N GLU A 63 -15.46 -1.43 -2.65
CA GLU A 63 -14.92 -1.27 -4.01
C GLU A 63 -13.70 -2.19 -4.27
N PHE A 64 -13.13 -2.73 -3.19
CA PHE A 64 -12.00 -3.64 -3.20
C PHE A 64 -12.20 -4.77 -2.19
N ASN A 65 -12.01 -6.02 -2.63
CA ASN A 65 -11.97 -7.14 -1.69
C ASN A 65 -10.60 -7.18 -0.99
N PRO A 66 -10.52 -7.08 0.35
CA PRO A 66 -9.24 -7.05 1.07
C PRO A 66 -8.32 -8.23 0.73
N ARG A 67 -7.14 -7.91 0.18
CA ARG A 67 -6.01 -8.81 -0.11
C ARG A 67 -4.74 -8.20 0.46
N THR A 68 -3.72 -9.01 0.68
CA THR A 68 -2.40 -8.51 1.11
C THR A 68 -1.84 -7.61 0.02
N VAL A 69 -1.33 -6.45 0.41
CA VAL A 69 -0.63 -5.53 -0.48
C VAL A 69 0.86 -5.66 -0.24
N GLU A 70 1.60 -5.90 -1.29
CA GLU A 70 3.06 -5.88 -1.33
C GLU A 70 3.48 -4.67 -2.18
N ALA A 71 4.06 -3.67 -1.54
CA ALA A 71 4.37 -2.40 -2.18
C ALA A 71 5.87 -2.19 -2.30
N THR A 72 6.30 -1.70 -3.45
CA THR A 72 7.68 -1.29 -3.74
C THR A 72 7.73 0.22 -3.97
N VAL A 73 8.57 0.90 -3.20
CA VAL A 73 8.83 2.34 -3.31
C VAL A 73 10.09 2.54 -4.14
N LEU A 74 10.02 3.33 -5.20
CA LEU A 74 11.16 3.67 -6.05
C LEU A 74 11.64 5.09 -5.78
N ARG A 75 12.96 5.33 -5.71
CA ARG A 75 13.54 6.71 -5.74
C ARG A 75 13.68 7.24 -7.16
N SER A 76 13.89 6.32 -8.11
CA SER A 76 14.00 6.56 -9.54
C SER A 76 13.75 5.25 -10.28
N GLU A 77 13.64 5.30 -11.62
CA GLU A 77 13.41 4.11 -12.45
C GLU A 77 14.43 3.00 -12.14
N GLY A 78 13.95 1.89 -11.57
CA GLY A 78 14.78 0.73 -11.20
C GLY A 78 15.61 0.87 -9.91
N ASP A 79 15.49 1.97 -9.16
CA ASP A 79 16.13 2.15 -7.85
C ASP A 79 15.10 2.00 -6.73
N VAL A 80 15.10 0.85 -6.07
CA VAL A 80 14.21 0.55 -4.94
C VAL A 80 14.69 1.26 -3.68
N GLN A 81 13.81 2.05 -3.07
CA GLN A 81 14.03 2.69 -1.77
C GLN A 81 13.70 1.74 -0.62
N ALA A 82 12.53 1.12 -0.69
CA ALA A 82 11.95 0.30 0.36
C ALA A 82 10.82 -0.56 -0.18
N THR A 83 10.46 -1.58 0.59
CA THR A 83 9.29 -2.43 0.40
C THR A 83 8.46 -2.43 1.68
N TRP A 84 7.15 -2.52 1.57
CA TRP A 84 6.26 -2.66 2.74
C TRP A 84 5.08 -3.56 2.42
N THR A 85 4.49 -4.09 3.49
CA THR A 85 3.33 -4.97 3.42
C THR A 85 2.15 -4.39 4.20
N LEU A 86 0.95 -4.58 3.67
CA LEU A 86 -0.32 -4.38 4.37
C LEU A 86 -1.13 -5.67 4.25
N GLU A 87 -1.22 -6.45 5.32
CA GLU A 87 -1.90 -7.74 5.28
C GLU A 87 -3.42 -7.60 5.14
N ALA A 88 -4.05 -8.53 4.41
CA ALA A 88 -5.50 -8.54 4.23
C ALA A 88 -6.27 -8.53 5.56
N ASP A 89 -5.79 -9.27 6.56
CA ASP A 89 -6.43 -9.35 7.87
C ASP A 89 -6.27 -8.08 8.70
N TRP A 90 -5.23 -7.27 8.45
CA TRP A 90 -5.09 -5.96 9.09
C TRP A 90 -6.12 -4.98 8.53
N ILE A 91 -6.32 -4.97 7.21
CA ILE A 91 -7.36 -4.16 6.54
C ILE A 91 -8.74 -4.52 7.11
N ARG A 92 -9.06 -5.82 7.17
CA ARG A 92 -10.33 -6.31 7.72
C ARG A 92 -10.51 -5.90 9.17
N ALA A 93 -9.49 -6.11 10.01
CA ALA A 93 -9.55 -5.78 11.42
C ALA A 93 -9.70 -4.27 11.66
N TYR A 94 -9.05 -3.43 10.85
CA TYR A 94 -9.20 -1.97 10.92
C TYR A 94 -10.61 -1.52 10.58
N ASN A 95 -11.16 -2.02 9.45
CA ASN A 95 -12.52 -1.65 9.02
C ASN A 95 -13.63 -2.21 9.92
N ASP A 96 -13.37 -3.28 10.66
CA ASP A 96 -14.25 -3.81 11.72
C ASP A 96 -14.05 -3.11 13.08
N TYR A 97 -13.15 -2.12 13.17
CA TYR A 97 -12.78 -1.42 14.41
C TYR A 97 -12.14 -2.31 15.48
N SER A 98 -11.68 -3.49 15.10
CA SER A 98 -10.93 -4.43 15.94
C SER A 98 -9.43 -4.11 16.00
N LEU A 99 -8.93 -3.29 15.06
CA LEU A 99 -7.57 -2.77 15.00
C LEU A 99 -7.59 -1.23 14.96
N GLY A 100 -6.76 -0.59 15.78
CA GLY A 100 -6.65 0.88 15.81
C GLY A 100 -5.62 1.43 14.82
N ASP A 101 -5.67 2.75 14.62
CA ASP A 101 -4.78 3.50 13.73
C ASP A 101 -3.29 3.40 14.11
N GLU A 102 -2.98 3.59 15.39
CA GLU A 102 -1.60 3.51 15.90
C GLU A 102 -1.00 2.10 15.71
N GLU A 103 -1.78 1.07 16.02
CA GLU A 103 -1.36 -0.33 15.87
C GLU A 103 -1.21 -0.73 14.40
N LEU A 104 -2.14 -0.32 13.52
CA LEU A 104 -2.01 -0.55 12.08
C LEU A 104 -0.76 0.13 11.52
N SER A 105 -0.56 1.41 11.86
CA SER A 105 0.60 2.17 11.42
C SER A 105 1.89 1.51 11.86
N GLN A 106 1.97 1.06 13.12
CA GLN A 106 3.14 0.38 13.63
C GLN A 106 3.45 -0.91 12.86
N ARG A 107 2.44 -1.72 12.52
CA ARG A 107 2.65 -2.96 11.75
C ARG A 107 3.15 -2.72 10.33
N VAL A 108 2.60 -1.73 9.65
CA VAL A 108 3.08 -1.34 8.31
C VAL A 108 4.51 -0.81 8.39
N LEU A 109 4.81 0.02 9.39
CA LEU A 109 6.16 0.54 9.59
C LEU A 109 7.15 -0.57 9.94
N ASP A 110 6.78 -1.54 10.78
CA ASP A 110 7.64 -2.68 11.10
C ASP A 110 8.04 -3.44 9.83
N SER A 111 7.08 -3.66 8.92
CA SER A 111 7.33 -4.33 7.63
C SER A 111 8.34 -3.61 6.73
N LEU A 112 8.52 -2.29 6.86
CA LEU A 112 9.54 -1.54 6.11
C LEU A 112 10.97 -1.91 6.53
N TYR A 113 11.15 -2.37 7.77
CA TYR A 113 12.46 -2.59 8.38
C TYR A 113 12.76 -4.07 8.60
N GLU A 114 11.77 -4.96 8.48
CA GLU A 114 11.96 -6.41 8.58
C GLU A 114 12.81 -7.02 7.45
N GLU A 115 12.88 -6.39 6.26
CA GLU A 115 13.77 -6.83 5.17
C GLU A 115 15.21 -6.30 5.28
N GLY A 116 15.56 -5.65 6.39
CA GLY A 116 16.86 -5.01 6.65
C GLY A 116 17.87 -5.82 7.49
N ASP A 117 17.52 -7.02 7.97
CA ASP A 117 18.46 -7.91 8.68
C ASP A 117 19.03 -8.97 7.70
N ALA A 118 20.08 -8.57 6.97
CA ALA A 118 20.89 -9.46 6.13
C ALA A 118 22.39 -9.34 6.47
#